data_AF-A0ABD2PKT7-F1
#
_entry.id   AF-A0ABD2PKT7-F1
#
_cell.length_a   1.000
_cell.length_b   1.000
_cell.length_c   1.000
_cell.angle_alpha   90.00
_cell.angle_beta   90.00
_cell.angle_gamma   90.00
#
_symmetry.space_group_name_H-M   'P 1'
#
loop_
_entity.id
_entity.type
_entity.pdbx_description
1 polymer ?
#
loop_
_entity_poly.entity_id
_entity_poly.type
_entity_poly.pdbx_seq_one_letter_code
_entity_poly.pdbx_strand_id
1 'polypeptide(L)'
;HIHTDPKMMFKRFIFTGFALFLLMLAMYYFVYRQNILLLWPQAFPPAFLPSKVPPMEQPGSQAYGAGGAAFYVNEWWLSPEEAKEYRLGWEGIQYNQFASDRISVRRYLPDNRELGCKQINYNLEELEKTSVIIPFHNEPYTIILRL
;
A
#
# COMPACT_ATOMS: atom_id res chain seq x y z
N HIS A 1 39.74 42.57 32.49
CA HIS A 1 39.17 42.97 31.19
C HIS A 1 39.71 42.04 30.10
N ILE A 2 38.89 41.11 29.61
CA ILE A 2 39.28 40.24 28.49
C ILE A 2 39.06 41.07 27.21
N HIS A 3 40.16 41.48 26.58
CA HIS A 3 40.13 42.22 25.31
C HIS A 3 39.86 41.20 24.19
N THR A 4 38.59 40.90 23.90
CA THR A 4 38.24 40.07 22.74
C THR A 4 38.44 40.87 21.47
N ASP A 5 39.40 40.46 20.64
CA ASP A 5 39.68 41.07 19.34
C ASP A 5 38.44 40.94 18.41
N PRO A 6 37.87 42.07 17.93
CA PRO A 6 36.70 42.05 17.05
C PRO A 6 36.91 41.23 15.76
N LYS A 7 38.15 41.11 15.26
CA LYS A 7 38.46 40.25 14.11
C LYS A 7 38.36 38.76 14.44
N MET A 8 38.68 38.38 15.68
CA MET A 8 38.54 37.01 16.17
C MET A 8 37.06 36.63 16.37
N MET A 9 36.26 37.57 16.88
CA MET A 9 34.81 37.42 17.01
C MET A 9 34.12 37.24 15.66
N PHE A 10 34.50 38.03 14.65
CA PHE A 10 33.95 37.93 13.30
C PHE A 10 34.31 36.62 12.60
N LYS A 11 35.56 36.16 12.73
CA LYS A 11 35.98 34.84 12.21
C LYS A 11 35.23 33.68 12.88
N ARG A 12 35.00 33.77 14.20
CA ARG A 12 34.20 32.79 14.94
C ARG A 12 32.76 32.78 14.44
N PHE A 13 32.15 33.95 14.23
CA PHE A 13 30.78 34.07 13.72
C PHE A 13 30.62 33.43 12.33
N ILE A 14 31.55 33.68 11.40
CA ILE A 14 31.55 33.05 10.07
C ILE A 14 31.72 31.54 10.17
N PHE A 15 32.66 31.07 10.99
CA PHE A 15 32.93 29.63 11.12
C PHE A 15 31.75 28.90 11.77
N THR A 16 31.12 29.48 12.80
CA THR A 16 29.92 28.92 13.42
C THR A 16 28.73 28.93 12.47
N GLY A 17 28.55 29.99 11.68
CA GLY A 17 27.49 30.07 10.69
C GLY A 17 27.64 29.01 9.59
N PHE A 18 28.87 28.83 9.08
CA PHE A 18 29.17 27.80 8.08
C PHE A 18 28.99 26.38 8.64
N ALA A 19 29.42 26.13 9.88
CA ALA A 19 29.22 24.84 10.55
C ALA A 19 27.73 24.51 10.74
N LEU A 20 26.91 25.49 11.15
CA LEU A 20 25.45 25.32 11.28
C LEU A 20 24.77 25.07 9.93
N PHE A 21 25.22 25.75 8.87
CA PHE A 21 24.71 25.53 7.51
C PHE A 21 25.04 24.13 7.00
N LEU A 22 26.27 23.64 7.21
CA LEU A 22 26.64 22.27 6.85
C LEU A 22 25.86 21.23 7.67
N LEU A 23 25.62 21.49 8.97
CA LEU A 23 24.77 20.63 9.79
C LEU A 23 23.32 20.61 9.30
N MET A 24 22.74 21.75 8.93
CA MET A 24 21.42 21.79 8.32
C MET A 24 21.37 21.05 6.98
N LEU A 25 22.38 21.20 6.12
CA LEU A 25 22.44 20.45 4.87
C LEU A 25 22.58 18.94 5.11
N ALA A 26 23.38 18.53 6.10
CA ALA A 26 23.53 17.12 6.47
C ALA A 26 22.23 16.56 7.05
N MET A 27 21.54 17.31 7.91
CA MET A 27 20.23 16.94 8.45
C MET A 27 19.17 16.88 7.35
N TYR A 28 19.12 17.89 6.47
CA TYR A 28 18.25 17.90 5.29
C TYR A 28 18.52 16.69 4.40
N TYR A 29 19.78 16.39 4.10
CA TYR A 29 20.15 15.23 3.30
C TYR A 29 19.79 13.91 4.01
N PHE A 30 19.97 13.80 5.32
CA PHE A 30 19.61 12.61 6.09
C PHE A 30 18.09 12.40 6.13
N VAL A 31 17.32 13.45 6.42
CA VAL A 31 15.85 13.44 6.42
C VAL A 31 15.33 13.18 5.01
N TYR A 32 15.90 13.82 3.99
CA TYR A 32 15.51 13.63 2.60
C TYR A 32 15.86 12.24 2.09
N ARG A 33 17.00 11.66 2.47
CA ARG A 33 17.37 10.27 2.13
C ARG A 33 16.42 9.26 2.79
N GLN A 34 16.03 9.48 4.05
CA GLN A 34 15.04 8.63 4.71
C GLN A 34 13.63 8.78 4.09
N ASN A 35 13.24 10.00 3.71
CA ASN A 35 11.91 10.27 3.13
C ASN A 35 11.79 9.98 1.62
N ILE A 36 12.86 10.06 0.83
CA ILE A 36 12.81 9.68 -0.60
C ILE A 36 12.59 8.19 -0.78
N LEU A 37 13.10 7.36 0.13
CA LEU A 37 12.84 5.91 0.11
C LEU A 37 11.40 5.58 0.53
N LEU A 38 10.71 6.50 1.22
CA LEU A 38 9.29 6.39 1.58
C LEU A 38 8.36 6.97 0.51
N LEU A 39 8.85 7.91 -0.31
CA LEU A 39 8.08 8.63 -1.34
C LEU A 39 8.34 8.17 -2.78
N TRP A 40 9.31 7.28 -3.00
CA TRP A 40 9.34 6.55 -4.26
C TRP A 40 8.09 5.67 -4.28
N PRO A 41 7.21 5.78 -5.29
CA PRO A 41 6.08 4.86 -5.40
C PRO A 41 6.72 3.49 -5.43
N GLN A 42 6.48 2.66 -4.40
CA GLN A 42 7.06 1.31 -4.33
C GLN A 42 6.96 0.74 -5.73
N ALA A 43 8.13 0.62 -6.36
CA ALA A 43 8.21 0.52 -7.79
C ALA A 43 7.28 -0.62 -8.15
N PHE A 44 6.22 -0.33 -8.93
CA PHE A 44 5.39 -1.37 -9.52
C PHE A 44 6.40 -2.40 -10.04
N PRO A 45 6.51 -3.60 -9.44
CA PRO A 45 7.46 -4.55 -9.96
C PRO A 45 7.12 -4.70 -11.45
N PRO A 46 8.08 -4.51 -12.37
CA PRO A 46 7.79 -4.32 -13.80
C PRO A 46 7.28 -5.60 -14.51
N ALA A 47 6.57 -6.48 -13.81
CA ALA A 47 6.23 -7.82 -14.26
C ALA A 47 4.91 -8.40 -13.71
N PHE A 48 3.92 -7.59 -13.32
CA PHE A 48 2.68 -8.10 -12.68
C PHE A 48 1.37 -7.94 -13.47
N LEU A 49 1.44 -7.77 -14.79
CA LEU A 49 0.33 -8.23 -15.63
C LEU A 49 0.64 -9.67 -16.02
N PRO A 50 0.07 -10.69 -15.34
CA PRO A 50 0.22 -12.04 -15.84
C PRO A 50 -0.32 -12.07 -17.27
N SER A 51 0.47 -12.59 -18.21
CA SER A 51 0.09 -12.65 -19.63
C SER A 51 -1.22 -13.42 -19.85
N LYS A 52 -1.63 -14.20 -18.84
CA LYS A 52 -2.92 -14.85 -18.73
C LYS A 52 -3.64 -14.32 -17.50
N VAL A 53 -4.84 -13.79 -17.70
CA VAL A 53 -5.71 -13.43 -16.58
C VAL A 53 -6.03 -14.71 -15.79
N PRO A 54 -5.90 -14.71 -14.45
CA PRO A 54 -6.16 -15.91 -13.66
C PRO A 54 -7.57 -16.45 -13.94
N PRO A 55 -7.80 -17.78 -13.87
CA PRO A 55 -9.13 -18.33 -13.99
C PRO A 55 -10.02 -17.85 -12.85
N MET A 56 -11.34 -17.83 -13.08
CA MET A 56 -12.30 -17.60 -12.01
C MET A 56 -12.19 -18.73 -10.99
N GLU A 57 -12.13 -18.36 -9.71
CA GLU A 57 -12.08 -19.33 -8.63
C GLU A 57 -13.35 -20.18 -8.61
N GLN A 58 -13.19 -21.48 -8.39
CA GLN A 58 -14.30 -22.42 -8.37
C GLN A 58 -14.87 -22.58 -6.97
N PRO A 59 -16.18 -22.88 -6.82
CA PRO A 59 -16.76 -23.27 -5.55
C PRO A 59 -15.99 -24.45 -4.93
N GLY A 60 -15.63 -24.36 -3.65
CA GLY A 60 -14.87 -25.41 -2.95
C GLY A 60 -13.35 -25.38 -3.17
N SER A 61 -12.83 -24.36 -3.85
CA SER A 61 -11.39 -24.06 -3.87
C SER A 61 -10.81 -23.99 -2.45
N GLN A 62 -9.60 -24.50 -2.26
CA GLN A 62 -8.84 -24.39 -1.00
C GLN A 62 -7.87 -23.20 -1.01
N ALA A 63 -8.00 -22.29 -1.98
CA ALA A 63 -7.18 -21.09 -2.03
C ALA A 63 -7.48 -20.15 -0.85
N TYR A 64 -6.56 -19.24 -0.56
CA TYR A 64 -6.77 -18.23 0.47
C TYR A 64 -7.97 -17.35 0.12
N GLY A 65 -8.87 -17.16 1.09
CA GLY A 65 -10.06 -16.34 0.90
C GLY A 65 -11.17 -16.99 0.07
N ALA A 66 -11.03 -18.26 -0.31
CA ALA A 66 -12.01 -18.99 -1.12
C ALA A 66 -13.40 -18.94 -0.51
N GLY A 67 -14.42 -18.66 -1.33
CA GLY A 67 -15.81 -18.56 -0.86
C GLY A 67 -16.05 -17.46 0.18
N GLY A 68 -15.12 -16.50 0.33
CA GLY A 68 -15.18 -15.47 1.35
C GLY A 68 -14.70 -15.93 2.74
N ALA A 69 -14.04 -17.09 2.84
CA ALA A 69 -13.44 -17.54 4.09
C ALA A 69 -12.37 -16.56 4.60
N ALA A 70 -12.19 -16.49 5.91
CA ALA A 70 -11.13 -15.67 6.49
C ALA A 70 -9.75 -16.26 6.18
N PHE A 71 -8.84 -15.41 5.70
CA PHE A 71 -7.42 -15.75 5.61
C PHE A 71 -6.69 -15.16 6.81
N TYR A 72 -6.39 -16.01 7.79
CA TYR A 72 -5.67 -15.60 9.00
C TYR A 72 -4.17 -15.61 8.77
N VAL A 73 -3.53 -14.46 9.00
CA VAL A 73 -2.08 -14.32 8.91
C VAL A 73 -1.52 -14.22 10.32
N ASN A 74 -0.65 -15.17 10.68
CA ASN A 74 0.07 -15.15 11.95
C ASN A 74 1.52 -14.71 11.68
N GLU A 75 1.88 -13.53 12.17
CA GLU A 75 3.20 -12.94 11.94
C GLU A 75 4.36 -13.82 12.46
N TRP A 76 4.13 -14.59 13.52
CA TRP A 76 5.16 -15.49 14.08
C TRP A 76 5.52 -16.67 13.17
N TRP A 77 4.66 -16.99 12.20
CA TRP A 77 4.88 -18.07 11.24
C TRP A 77 5.40 -17.57 9.89
N LEU A 78 5.54 -16.25 9.73
CA LEU A 78 6.08 -15.66 8.51
C LEU A 78 7.60 -15.72 8.51
N SER A 79 8.19 -15.87 7.32
CA SER A 79 9.61 -15.60 7.14
C SER A 79 9.93 -14.13 7.48
N PRO A 80 11.19 -13.77 7.80
CA PRO A 80 11.58 -12.38 8.06
C PRO A 80 11.19 -11.42 6.92
N GLU A 81 11.28 -11.88 5.68
CA GLU A 81 10.91 -11.14 4.48
C GLU A 81 9.39 -10.94 4.39
N GLU A 82 8.60 -11.99 4.62
CA GLU A 82 7.14 -11.90 4.61
C GLU A 82 6.59 -11.08 5.78
N ALA A 83 7.19 -11.18 6.97
CA ALA A 83 6.82 -10.37 8.12
C ALA A 83 7.12 -8.87 7.87
N LYS A 84 8.18 -8.58 7.11
CA LYS A 84 8.45 -7.21 6.64
C LYS A 84 7.40 -6.75 5.63
N GLU A 85 7.06 -7.57 4.63
CA GLU A 85 5.99 -7.28 3.66
C GLU A 85 4.64 -7.02 4.37
N TYR A 86 4.27 -7.90 5.30
CA TYR A 86 3.06 -7.79 6.11
C TYR A 86 2.99 -6.47 6.89
N ARG A 87 4.05 -6.09 7.60
CA ARG A 87 4.11 -4.84 8.36
C ARG A 87 4.07 -3.61 7.46
N LEU A 88 4.82 -3.61 6.36
CA LEU A 88 4.82 -2.50 5.41
C LEU A 88 3.45 -2.30 4.75
N GLY A 89 2.75 -3.39 4.40
CA GLY A 89 1.39 -3.32 3.89
C GLY A 89 0.43 -2.68 4.90
N TRP A 90 0.55 -3.04 6.18
CA TRP A 90 -0.24 -2.43 7.26
C TRP A 90 0.07 -0.94 7.44
N GLU A 91 1.35 -0.55 7.50
CA GLU A 91 1.77 0.83 7.74
C GLU A 91 1.41 1.76 6.57
N GLY A 92 1.59 1.30 5.32
CA GLY A 92 1.40 2.13 4.13
C GLY A 92 -0.06 2.25 3.68
N ILE A 93 -0.84 1.18 3.82
CA ILE A 93 -2.15 1.05 3.20
C ILE A 93 -3.28 0.95 4.24
N GLN A 94 -2.97 0.71 5.52
CA GLN A 94 -3.93 0.63 6.63
C GLN A 94 -4.94 -0.52 6.54
N TYR A 95 -4.61 -1.56 5.77
CA TYR A 95 -5.26 -2.87 5.83
C TYR A 95 -4.26 -3.97 5.51
N ASN A 96 -4.68 -5.23 5.65
CA ASN A 96 -3.84 -6.39 5.41
C ASN A 96 -3.63 -6.62 3.89
N GLN A 97 -2.79 -5.77 3.28
CA GLN A 97 -2.42 -5.87 1.87
C GLN A 97 -1.76 -7.21 1.57
N PHE A 98 -0.91 -7.71 2.47
CA PHE A 98 -0.27 -9.03 2.36
C PHE A 98 -1.28 -10.17 2.14
N ALA A 99 -2.41 -10.13 2.85
CA ALA A 99 -3.52 -11.07 2.62
C ALA A 99 -4.22 -10.81 1.29
N SER A 100 -4.53 -9.54 0.96
CA SER A 100 -5.12 -9.19 -0.33
C SER A 100 -4.29 -9.70 -1.51
N ASP A 101 -2.97 -9.59 -1.44
CA ASP A 101 -2.07 -9.98 -2.52
C ASP A 101 -2.01 -11.50 -2.72
N ARG A 102 -2.43 -12.28 -1.72
CA ARG A 102 -2.48 -13.76 -1.75
C ARG A 102 -3.89 -14.31 -2.03
N ILE A 103 -4.92 -13.50 -1.89
CA ILE A 103 -6.31 -13.87 -2.23
C ILE A 103 -6.52 -13.67 -3.74
N SER A 104 -7.23 -14.59 -4.39
CA SER A 104 -7.53 -14.47 -5.83
C SER A 104 -8.23 -13.13 -6.16
N VAL A 105 -7.80 -12.48 -7.24
CA VAL A 105 -8.47 -11.29 -7.80
C VAL A 105 -9.81 -11.67 -8.46
N ARG A 106 -10.01 -12.94 -8.80
CA ARG A 106 -11.28 -13.47 -9.36
C ARG A 106 -11.92 -14.48 -8.41
N ARG A 107 -11.99 -14.14 -7.12
CA ARG A 107 -12.55 -15.02 -6.10
C ARG A 107 -14.07 -15.18 -6.26
N TYR A 108 -14.56 -16.37 -5.94
CA TYR A 108 -15.99 -16.67 -5.88
C TYR A 108 -16.56 -16.35 -4.49
N LEU A 109 -17.77 -15.80 -4.43
CA LEU A 109 -18.52 -15.59 -3.20
C LEU A 109 -19.87 -16.35 -3.25
N PRO A 110 -20.24 -17.08 -2.19
CA PRO A 110 -21.54 -17.73 -2.11
C PRO A 110 -22.68 -16.70 -2.02
N ASP A 111 -23.82 -17.01 -2.64
CA ASP A 111 -25.01 -16.16 -2.57
C ASP A 111 -25.75 -16.35 -1.24
N ASN A 112 -25.37 -15.52 -0.26
CA ASN A 112 -25.94 -15.48 1.07
C ASN A 112 -27.18 -14.56 1.20
N ARG A 113 -27.74 -14.07 0.08
CA ARG A 113 -28.94 -13.23 0.13
C ARG A 113 -30.13 -14.01 0.70
N GLU A 114 -31.04 -13.31 1.34
CA GLU A 114 -32.28 -13.90 1.85
C GLU A 114 -33.15 -14.46 0.72
N LEU A 115 -33.98 -15.45 1.03
CA LEU A 115 -34.84 -16.12 0.04
C LEU A 115 -35.74 -15.14 -0.71
N GLY A 116 -36.29 -14.13 -0.03
CA GLY A 116 -37.10 -13.10 -0.67
C GLY A 116 -36.34 -12.35 -1.76
N CYS A 117 -35.08 -11.97 -1.52
CA CYS A 117 -34.24 -11.29 -2.52
C CYS A 117 -33.94 -12.16 -3.75
N LYS A 118 -33.83 -13.48 -3.57
CA LYS A 118 -33.58 -14.43 -4.66
C LYS A 118 -34.80 -14.63 -5.55
N GLN A 119 -35.99 -14.35 -5.04
CA GLN A 119 -37.26 -14.50 -5.76
C GLN A 119 -37.67 -13.25 -6.55
N ILE A 120 -36.98 -12.11 -6.36
CA ILE A 120 -37.23 -10.90 -7.12
C ILE A 120 -36.77 -11.12 -8.57
N ASN A 121 -37.72 -11.05 -9.50
CA ASN A 121 -37.45 -11.07 -10.93
C ASN A 121 -37.42 -9.63 -11.45
N TYR A 122 -36.37 -9.29 -12.17
CA TYR A 122 -36.23 -7.98 -12.82
C TYR A 122 -36.55 -8.13 -14.31
N ASN A 123 -37.33 -7.21 -14.86
CA ASN A 123 -37.49 -7.14 -16.32
C ASN A 123 -36.22 -6.54 -16.95
N LEU A 124 -35.36 -7.40 -17.49
CA LEU A 124 -34.06 -6.99 -18.06
C LEU A 124 -34.21 -6.02 -19.25
N GLU A 125 -35.36 -5.98 -19.91
CA GLU A 125 -35.62 -5.08 -21.04
C GLU A 125 -35.95 -3.64 -20.61
N GLU A 126 -36.47 -3.47 -19.38
CA GLU A 126 -36.84 -2.17 -18.82
C GLU A 126 -35.70 -1.52 -18.03
N LEU A 127 -34.63 -2.27 -17.73
CA LEU A 127 -33.51 -1.76 -16.95
C LEU A 127 -32.71 -0.74 -17.76
N GLU A 128 -32.53 0.44 -17.18
CA GLU A 128 -31.65 1.46 -17.74
C GLU A 128 -30.18 1.03 -17.69
N LYS A 129 -29.41 1.49 -18.67
CA LYS A 129 -27.96 1.28 -18.67
C LYS A 129 -27.33 2.12 -17.57
N THR A 130 -26.33 1.55 -16.90
CA THR A 130 -25.56 2.25 -15.88
C THR A 130 -24.08 2.29 -16.24
N SER A 131 -23.40 3.33 -15.77
CA SER A 131 -21.95 3.50 -15.90
C SER A 131 -21.33 3.31 -14.53
N VAL A 132 -20.32 2.44 -14.43
CA VAL A 132 -19.54 2.24 -13.21
C VAL A 132 -18.26 3.06 -13.32
N ILE A 133 -18.09 4.04 -12.43
CA ILE A 133 -16.91 4.92 -12.38
C ILE A 133 -16.24 4.72 -11.01
N ILE A 134 -14.99 4.27 -11.01
CA ILE A 134 -14.23 3.97 -9.78
C ILE A 134 -12.99 4.88 -9.75
N PRO A 135 -13.02 6.01 -9.03
CA PRO A 135 -11.82 6.80 -8.77
C PRO A 135 -10.94 6.07 -7.74
N PHE A 136 -9.63 6.08 -7.95
CA PHE A 136 -8.66 5.52 -7.00
C PHE A 136 -7.46 6.46 -6.82
N HIS A 137 -6.82 6.39 -5.66
CA HIS A 137 -5.60 7.14 -5.38
C HIS A 137 -4.67 6.26 -4.54
N ASN A 138 -3.50 5.93 -5.10
CA ASN A 138 -2.49 5.10 -4.46
C ASN A 138 -3.02 3.75 -3.91
N GLU A 139 -4.05 3.20 -4.53
CA GLU A 139 -4.59 1.89 -4.15
C GLU A 139 -3.72 0.75 -4.70
N PRO A 140 -3.49 -0.32 -3.91
CA PRO A 140 -2.86 -1.55 -4.38
C PRO A 140 -3.60 -2.18 -5.55
N TYR A 141 -2.80 -2.76 -6.45
CA TYR A 141 -3.29 -3.35 -7.69
C TYR A 141 -4.29 -4.49 -7.49
N THR A 142 -4.04 -5.39 -6.53
CA THR A 142 -4.91 -6.55 -6.28
C THR A 142 -6.29 -6.16 -5.79
N ILE A 143 -6.41 -5.00 -5.14
CA ILE A 143 -7.69 -4.43 -4.71
C ILE A 143 -8.44 -3.87 -5.91
N ILE A 144 -7.78 -3.05 -6.73
CA ILE A 144 -8.41 -2.49 -7.94
C ILE A 144 -8.87 -3.58 -8.91
N LEU A 145 -8.10 -4.64 -9.08
CA LEU A 145 -8.47 -5.75 -9.96
C LEU A 145 -9.61 -6.63 -9.43
N ARG A 146 -9.86 -6.63 -8.12
CA ARG A 146 -10.86 -7.51 -7.51
C ARG A 146 -12.27 -6.90 -7.53
N LEU A 147 -12.37 -5.59 -7.77
CA LEU A 147 -13.62 -4.89 -8.05
C LEU A 147 -14.22 -5.38 -9.37
#